data_AF-A0AA39MEW9-F1
#
_entry.id   AF-A0AA39MEW9-F1
#
_cell.length_a   1.000
_cell.length_b   1.000
_cell.length_c   1.000
_cell.angle_alpha   90.00
_cell.angle_beta   90.00
_cell.angle_gamma   90.00
#
_symmetry.space_group_name_H-M   'P 1'
#
loop_
_entity.id
_entity.type
_entity.pdbx_description
1 polymer ?
#
loop_
_entity_poly.entity_id
_entity_poly.type
_entity_poly.pdbx_seq_one_letter_code
_entity_poly.pdbx_strand_id
1 'polypeptide(L)'
;MKDAITLANHGKPSWMSDLRNALYRLRRPITIDLSRPWSPVDVDNIVDAVEQAYLKDIETFIGSSPKAPLLHHRASCRSQNAYSQKSVVASFRPYLLVPVPAHRKALVRLLTSSHTLAVEVLRWAERRRPPVPHDQRLCRCCQVDVEDEAHVLLYCTGCNDLEALREQFFRKVFRIAPLALISSLQSASSGVEVIRLLIEGNDADVLCSFAKFVFHILRIFQRLPVFRTEI
;
A
#
# COMPACT_ATOMS: atom_id res chain seq x y z
N MET A 1 -31.06 30.21 1.28
CA MET A 1 -29.77 30.04 2.01
C MET A 1 -29.80 30.71 3.37
N LYS A 2 -30.12 32.02 3.46
CA LYS A 2 -30.20 32.78 4.71
C LYS A 2 -31.10 32.12 5.76
N ASP A 3 -32.32 31.71 5.40
CA ASP A 3 -33.27 31.07 6.33
C ASP A 3 -32.72 29.77 6.93
N ALA A 4 -32.03 28.96 6.15
CA ALA A 4 -31.46 27.70 6.63
C ALA A 4 -30.29 27.91 7.60
N ILE A 5 -29.47 28.95 7.38
CA ILE A 5 -28.39 29.37 8.29
C ILE A 5 -29.00 29.88 9.59
N THR A 6 -30.03 30.73 9.51
CA THR A 6 -30.75 31.22 10.69
C THR A 6 -31.32 30.06 11.50
N LEU A 7 -32.00 29.10 10.86
CA LEU A 7 -32.50 27.90 11.54
C LEU A 7 -31.38 27.11 12.22
N ALA A 8 -30.25 26.89 11.54
CA ALA A 8 -29.11 26.13 12.08
C ALA A 8 -28.43 26.82 13.28
N ASN A 9 -28.36 28.17 13.27
CA ASN A 9 -27.85 28.97 14.38
C ASN A 9 -28.77 28.91 15.61
N HIS A 10 -30.08 28.79 15.41
CA HIS A 10 -31.06 28.61 16.49
C HIS A 10 -31.25 27.13 16.90
N GLY A 11 -30.39 26.22 16.42
CA GLY A 11 -30.48 24.79 16.73
C GLY A 11 -31.73 24.10 16.16
N LYS A 12 -32.36 24.69 15.15
CA LYS A 12 -33.53 24.10 14.46
C LYS A 12 -33.09 23.24 13.27
N PRO A 13 -33.87 22.19 12.92
CA PRO A 13 -33.59 21.36 11.76
C PRO A 13 -33.60 22.17 10.45
N SER A 14 -32.54 22.02 9.67
CA SER A 14 -32.40 22.54 8.31
C SER A 14 -31.30 21.78 7.57
N TRP A 15 -31.25 21.89 6.24
CA TRP A 15 -30.14 21.29 5.48
C TRP A 15 -28.76 21.80 5.94
N MET A 16 -28.68 23.03 6.48
CA MET A 16 -27.44 23.60 7.00
C MET A 16 -27.06 22.99 8.35
N SER A 17 -28.03 22.72 9.23
CA SER A 17 -27.76 21.98 10.48
C SER A 17 -27.33 20.55 10.18
N ASP A 18 -27.92 19.92 9.17
CA ASP A 18 -27.58 18.57 8.74
C ASP A 18 -26.17 18.51 8.17
N LEU A 19 -25.78 19.48 7.33
CA LEU A 19 -24.42 19.60 6.82
C LEU A 19 -23.41 19.77 7.96
N ARG A 20 -23.66 20.69 8.90
CA ARG A 20 -22.79 20.88 10.09
C ARG A 20 -22.62 19.58 10.87
N ASN A 21 -23.72 18.86 11.12
CA ASN A 21 -23.71 17.61 11.85
C ASN A 21 -22.97 16.50 11.09
N ALA A 22 -23.16 16.41 9.78
CA ALA A 22 -22.48 15.43 8.92
C ALA A 22 -20.96 15.66 8.92
N LEU A 23 -20.52 16.91 8.74
CA LEU A 23 -19.11 17.30 8.75
C LEU A 23 -18.44 17.06 10.11
N TYR A 24 -19.16 17.31 11.21
CA TYR A 24 -18.67 17.05 12.56
C TYR A 24 -18.54 15.55 12.89
N ARG A 25 -19.38 14.71 12.29
CA ARG A 25 -19.39 13.25 12.49
C ARG A 25 -18.35 12.50 11.65
N LEU A 26 -17.63 13.18 10.78
CA LEU A 26 -16.50 12.59 10.07
C LEU A 26 -15.42 12.15 11.08
N ARG A 27 -14.64 11.13 10.72
CA ARG A 27 -13.53 10.63 11.55
C ARG A 27 -12.54 11.74 11.90
N ARG A 28 -12.35 12.70 10.98
CA ARG A 28 -11.73 14.00 11.24
C ARG A 28 -12.82 15.07 11.18
N PRO A 29 -13.29 15.58 12.33
CA PRO A 29 -14.36 16.56 12.37
C PRO A 29 -13.99 17.83 11.61
N ILE A 30 -14.89 18.30 10.75
CA ILE A 30 -14.78 19.60 10.06
C ILE A 30 -15.83 20.53 10.64
N THR A 31 -15.38 21.69 11.11
CA THR A 31 -16.25 22.73 11.67
C THR A 31 -16.47 23.83 10.67
N ILE A 32 -17.72 24.28 10.55
CA ILE A 32 -18.11 25.36 9.66
C ILE A 32 -18.63 26.55 10.46
N ASP A 33 -18.21 27.76 10.06
CA ASP A 33 -18.63 29.00 10.71
C ASP A 33 -19.92 29.52 10.07
N LEU A 34 -21.00 29.54 10.83
CA LEU A 34 -22.32 30.01 10.41
C LEU A 34 -22.62 31.45 10.88
N SER A 35 -21.66 32.11 11.54
CA SER A 35 -21.83 33.47 12.07
C SER A 35 -21.73 34.56 10.99
N ARG A 36 -21.11 34.23 9.85
CA ARG A 36 -20.90 35.13 8.72
C ARG A 36 -21.72 34.75 7.48
N PRO A 37 -21.90 35.66 6.52
CA PRO A 37 -22.47 35.33 5.22
C PRO A 37 -21.61 34.31 4.49
N TRP A 38 -22.26 33.28 3.94
CA TRP A 38 -21.60 32.29 3.11
C TRP A 38 -21.55 32.74 1.66
N SER A 39 -20.41 32.45 1.03
CA SER A 39 -20.13 32.66 -0.37
C SER A 39 -19.93 31.30 -1.06
N PRO A 40 -19.98 31.23 -2.41
CA PRO A 40 -19.64 30.01 -3.14
C PRO A 40 -18.25 29.45 -2.79
N VAL A 41 -17.28 30.33 -2.51
CA VAL A 41 -15.90 29.95 -2.11
C VAL A 41 -15.89 29.15 -0.80
N ASP A 42 -16.85 29.38 0.10
CA ASP A 42 -16.95 28.62 1.35
C ASP A 42 -17.37 27.17 1.10
N VAL A 43 -18.16 26.93 0.05
CA VAL A 43 -18.53 25.58 -0.38
C VAL A 43 -17.29 24.87 -0.95
N ASP A 44 -16.53 25.55 -1.82
CA ASP A 44 -15.29 25.00 -2.38
C ASP A 44 -14.28 24.64 -1.28
N ASN A 45 -14.10 25.54 -0.30
CA ASN A 45 -13.24 25.29 0.86
C ASN A 45 -13.68 24.06 1.68
N ILE A 46 -14.99 23.83 1.82
CA ILE A 46 -15.50 22.64 2.53
C ILE A 46 -15.26 21.38 1.71
N VAL A 47 -15.46 21.42 0.39
CA VAL A 47 -15.17 20.30 -0.50
C VAL A 47 -13.69 19.93 -0.39
N ASP A 48 -12.80 20.90 -0.46
CA ASP A 48 -11.35 20.70 -0.31
C ASP A 48 -11.01 20.16 1.09
N ALA A 49 -11.60 20.71 2.14
CA ALA A 49 -11.37 20.25 3.51
C ALA A 49 -11.80 18.79 3.72
N VAL A 50 -12.95 18.39 3.15
CA VAL A 50 -13.44 17.00 3.19
C VAL A 50 -12.48 16.08 2.43
N GLU A 51 -12.03 16.49 1.24
CA GLU A 51 -11.08 15.71 0.45
C GLU A 51 -9.77 15.51 1.22
N GLN A 52 -9.17 16.57 1.75
CA GLN A 52 -7.92 16.49 2.52
C GLN A 52 -8.07 15.66 3.79
N ALA A 53 -9.18 15.82 4.52
CA ALA A 53 -9.47 15.01 5.70
C ALA A 53 -9.52 13.51 5.37
N TYR A 54 -10.21 13.15 4.29
CA TYR A 54 -10.34 11.77 3.84
C TYR A 54 -9.00 11.19 3.37
N LEU A 55 -8.21 11.95 2.61
CA LEU A 55 -6.88 11.53 2.15
C LEU A 55 -5.95 11.24 3.33
N LYS A 56 -5.97 12.11 4.34
CA LYS A 56 -5.18 11.93 5.57
C LYS A 56 -5.65 10.73 6.38
N ASP A 57 -6.95 10.42 6.36
CA ASP A 57 -7.50 9.21 6.98
C ASP A 57 -7.03 7.94 6.31
N ILE A 58 -7.00 7.89 4.97
CA ILE A 58 -6.46 6.73 4.25
C ILE A 58 -4.96 6.60 4.51
N GLU A 59 -4.20 7.69 4.47
CA GLU A 59 -2.76 7.67 4.75
C GLU A 59 -2.48 7.13 6.15
N THR A 60 -3.22 7.61 7.16
CA THR A 60 -3.10 7.14 8.54
C THR A 60 -3.50 5.67 8.66
N PHE A 61 -4.58 5.25 7.98
CA PHE A 61 -5.04 3.87 7.99
C PHE A 61 -3.99 2.93 7.38
N ILE A 62 -3.39 3.29 6.24
CA ILE A 62 -2.32 2.51 5.61
C ILE A 62 -1.08 2.51 6.51
N GLY A 63 -0.62 3.67 6.98
CA GLY A 63 0.62 3.76 7.76
C GLY A 63 0.58 3.11 9.14
N SER A 64 -0.61 3.00 9.75
CA SER A 64 -0.80 2.33 11.06
C SER A 64 -1.13 0.84 10.96
N SER A 65 -1.38 0.35 9.75
CA SER A 65 -1.74 -1.05 9.52
C SER A 65 -0.52 -1.95 9.71
N PRO A 66 -0.61 -3.11 10.38
CA PRO A 66 0.45 -4.13 10.36
C PRO A 66 0.46 -4.96 9.06
N LYS A 67 -0.50 -4.71 8.15
CA LYS A 67 -0.59 -5.25 6.79
C LYS A 67 -0.07 -4.25 5.78
N ALA A 68 0.34 -4.78 4.64
CA ALA A 68 0.75 -4.04 3.46
C ALA A 68 1.97 -3.14 3.73
N PRO A 69 3.05 -3.67 4.34
CA PRO A 69 4.24 -2.87 4.66
C PRO A 69 4.86 -2.21 3.42
N LEU A 70 4.70 -2.83 2.25
CA LEU A 70 5.13 -2.28 0.97
C LEU A 70 4.36 -1.01 0.54
N LEU A 71 3.22 -0.71 1.18
CA LEU A 71 2.42 0.49 0.95
C LEU A 71 2.64 1.59 2.00
N HIS A 72 3.33 1.30 3.11
CA HIS A 72 3.67 2.32 4.10
C HIS A 72 4.78 3.18 3.49
N HIS A 73 4.62 4.50 3.41
CA HIS A 73 5.61 5.39 2.77
C HIS A 73 5.71 5.21 1.25
N ARG A 74 4.59 5.39 0.55
CA ARG A 74 4.61 5.61 -0.89
C ARG A 74 5.31 6.94 -1.18
N ALA A 75 6.28 6.96 -2.08
CA ALA A 75 6.92 8.21 -2.47
C ALA A 75 5.89 9.10 -3.21
N SER A 76 5.84 10.37 -2.83
CA SER A 76 5.11 11.37 -3.59
C SER A 76 5.81 11.56 -4.93
N CYS A 77 5.10 11.39 -6.04
CA CYS A 77 5.52 12.02 -7.28
C CYS A 77 5.48 13.53 -7.01
N ARG A 78 6.61 14.11 -6.60
CA ARG A 78 6.79 15.55 -6.43
C ARG A 78 6.71 16.19 -7.81
N SER A 79 5.49 16.37 -8.31
CA SER A 79 5.22 17.38 -9.32
C SER A 79 5.64 18.72 -8.71
N GLN A 80 6.51 19.46 -9.40
CA GLN A 80 6.98 20.78 -8.97
C GLN A 80 5.87 21.84 -8.94
N ASN A 81 4.63 21.48 -9.34
CA ASN A 81 3.49 22.37 -9.29
C ASN A 81 2.70 22.16 -7.99
N ALA A 82 2.82 23.13 -7.08
CA ALA A 82 2.12 23.17 -5.78
C ALA A 82 0.59 23.03 -5.89
N TYR A 83 0.00 23.33 -7.05
CA TYR A 83 -1.44 23.23 -7.33
C TYR A 83 -1.93 21.82 -7.70
N SER A 84 -1.05 20.82 -7.82
CA SER A 84 -1.43 19.44 -8.15
C SER A 84 -0.68 18.44 -7.27
N GLN A 85 -0.64 18.71 -5.96
CA GLN A 85 -0.39 17.65 -4.99
C GLN A 85 -1.63 16.76 -4.90
N LYS A 86 -1.97 16.06 -6.00
CA LYS A 86 -2.85 14.91 -5.91
C LYS A 86 -2.24 14.01 -4.86
N SER A 87 -2.98 13.77 -3.77
CA SER A 87 -2.46 12.97 -2.67
C SER A 87 -1.86 11.69 -3.23
N VAL A 88 -0.65 11.41 -2.79
CA VAL A 88 0.10 10.21 -3.11
C VAL A 88 -0.79 8.98 -2.98
N VAL A 89 -1.67 8.98 -1.98
CA VAL A 89 -2.56 7.87 -1.70
C VAL A 89 -3.60 7.66 -2.81
N ALA A 90 -4.10 8.74 -3.42
CA ALA A 90 -5.12 8.70 -4.48
C ALA A 90 -4.55 8.62 -5.91
N SER A 91 -3.23 8.63 -6.07
CA SER A 91 -2.62 8.58 -7.40
C SER A 91 -2.79 7.20 -8.04
N PHE A 92 -3.12 7.18 -9.33
CA PHE A 92 -3.07 5.95 -10.13
C PHE A 92 -1.65 5.39 -10.13
N ARG A 93 -1.51 4.05 -10.18
CA ARG A 93 -0.24 3.38 -9.98
C ARG A 93 0.21 2.57 -11.19
N PRO A 94 1.48 2.69 -11.64
CA PRO A 94 1.99 1.99 -12.82
C PRO A 94 1.85 0.47 -12.75
N TYR A 95 1.95 -0.14 -11.55
CA TYR A 95 1.79 -1.59 -11.38
C TYR A 95 0.40 -2.11 -11.80
N LEU A 96 -0.61 -1.23 -11.90
CA LEU A 96 -1.93 -1.58 -12.43
C LEU A 96 -1.95 -1.69 -13.96
N LEU A 97 -0.93 -1.19 -14.65
CA LEU A 97 -0.78 -1.26 -16.11
C LEU A 97 0.01 -2.49 -16.58
N VAL A 98 0.51 -3.33 -15.67
CA VAL A 98 1.18 -4.58 -16.04
C VAL A 98 0.25 -5.39 -16.96
N PRO A 99 0.68 -5.73 -18.20
CA PRO A 99 -0.21 -6.20 -19.24
C PRO A 99 -0.74 -7.61 -18.96
N VAL A 100 0.10 -8.49 -18.39
CA VAL A 100 -0.28 -9.86 -18.07
C VAL A 100 -1.13 -9.88 -16.80
N PRO A 101 -2.43 -10.25 -16.86
CA PRO A 101 -3.33 -10.16 -15.71
C PRO A 101 -2.88 -11.00 -14.50
N ALA A 102 -2.28 -12.17 -14.75
CA ALA A 102 -1.78 -13.04 -13.69
C ALA A 102 -0.60 -12.41 -12.92
N HIS A 103 0.31 -11.75 -13.62
CA HIS A 103 1.45 -11.04 -13.01
C HIS A 103 0.97 -9.82 -12.24
N ARG A 104 0.07 -9.02 -12.83
CA ARG A 104 -0.57 -7.89 -12.17
C ARG A 104 -1.27 -8.31 -10.88
N LYS A 105 -2.04 -9.40 -10.92
CA LYS A 105 -2.75 -9.94 -9.74
C LYS A 105 -1.78 -10.41 -8.67
N ALA A 106 -0.67 -11.06 -9.04
CA ALA A 106 0.35 -11.48 -8.08
C ALA A 106 1.01 -10.26 -7.40
N LEU A 107 1.37 -9.24 -8.17
CA LEU A 107 1.96 -8.01 -7.64
C LEU A 107 0.99 -7.25 -6.73
N VAL A 108 -0.27 -7.09 -7.13
CA VAL A 108 -1.30 -6.47 -6.27
C VAL A 108 -1.49 -7.27 -4.98
N ARG A 109 -1.53 -8.61 -5.06
CA ARG A 109 -1.63 -9.46 -3.86
C ARG A 109 -0.45 -9.30 -2.92
N LEU A 110 0.77 -9.20 -3.47
CA LEU A 110 1.98 -8.91 -2.69
C LEU A 110 1.83 -7.58 -1.95
N LEU A 111 1.44 -6.52 -2.66
CA LEU A 111 1.28 -5.18 -2.10
C LEU A 111 0.20 -5.07 -1.03
N THR A 112 -0.92 -5.78 -1.20
CA THR A 112 -2.09 -5.68 -0.31
C THR A 112 -2.12 -6.75 0.77
N SER A 113 -1.01 -7.45 1.01
CA SER A 113 -0.94 -8.57 1.97
C SER A 113 -2.04 -9.61 1.77
N SER A 114 -2.36 -9.88 0.49
CA SER A 114 -3.35 -10.88 0.04
C SER A 114 -2.67 -12.09 -0.61
N HIS A 115 -1.45 -12.39 -0.18
CA HIS A 115 -0.63 -13.53 -0.62
C HIS A 115 -0.64 -14.66 0.42
N THR A 116 -0.05 -15.81 0.06
CA THR A 116 -0.07 -17.04 0.86
C THR A 116 1.18 -17.25 1.70
N LEU A 117 1.96 -16.18 1.93
CA LEU A 117 3.18 -16.29 2.73
C LEU A 117 2.84 -16.45 4.22
N ALA A 118 3.71 -17.08 4.98
CA ALA A 118 3.46 -17.42 6.38
C ALA A 118 3.20 -16.16 7.23
N VAL A 119 3.86 -15.03 6.93
CA VAL A 119 3.63 -13.74 7.60
C VAL A 119 2.15 -13.31 7.58
N GLU A 120 1.40 -13.69 6.54
CA GLU A 120 -0.03 -13.39 6.40
C GLU A 120 -0.94 -14.55 6.77
N VAL A 121 -0.60 -15.79 6.38
CA VAL A 121 -1.46 -16.95 6.66
C VAL A 121 -1.50 -17.25 8.16
N LEU A 122 -0.34 -17.27 8.82
CA LEU A 122 -0.23 -17.63 10.24
C LEU A 122 -0.58 -16.48 11.20
N ARG A 123 -0.89 -15.29 10.65
CA ARG A 123 -1.37 -14.14 11.43
C ARG A 123 -2.78 -14.36 11.97
N TRP A 124 -3.59 -15.18 11.30
CA TRP A 124 -4.98 -15.39 11.68
C TRP A 124 -5.12 -16.58 12.60
N ALA A 125 -6.07 -16.48 13.52
CA ALA A 125 -6.52 -17.64 14.27
C ALA A 125 -7.24 -18.59 13.31
N GLU A 126 -6.84 -19.87 13.35
CA GLU A 126 -7.56 -20.94 12.68
C GLU A 126 -8.38 -21.73 13.71
N ARG A 127 -9.26 -22.61 13.24
CA ARG A 127 -10.04 -23.47 14.14
C ARG A 127 -9.09 -24.27 15.04
N ARG A 128 -9.16 -24.00 16.35
CA ARG A 128 -8.32 -24.62 17.40
C ARG A 128 -6.83 -24.26 17.32
N ARG A 129 -6.44 -23.19 16.62
CA ARG A 129 -5.04 -22.75 16.55
C ARG A 129 -4.95 -21.23 16.72
N PRO A 130 -4.23 -20.73 17.74
CA PRO A 130 -4.03 -19.30 17.89
C PRO A 130 -3.17 -18.73 16.74
N PRO A 131 -3.19 -17.41 16.53
CA PRO A 131 -2.21 -16.72 15.69
C PRO A 131 -0.78 -17.08 16.10
N VAL A 132 0.09 -17.29 15.13
CA VAL A 132 1.51 -17.54 15.39
C VAL A 132 2.24 -16.19 15.55
N PRO A 133 3.08 -16.00 16.59
CA PRO A 133 3.96 -14.85 16.74
C PRO A 133 4.80 -14.59 15.48
N HIS A 134 5.08 -13.31 15.16
CA HIS A 134 5.71 -12.93 13.88
C HIS A 134 7.07 -13.61 13.67
N ASP A 135 7.91 -13.60 14.69
CA ASP A 135 9.23 -14.23 14.77
C ASP A 135 9.21 -15.75 14.56
N GLN A 136 8.05 -16.39 14.78
CA GLN A 136 7.87 -17.84 14.60
C GLN A 136 7.24 -18.20 13.25
N ARG A 137 6.93 -17.23 12.38
CA ARG A 137 6.36 -17.50 11.05
C ARG A 137 7.45 -17.86 10.04
N LEU A 138 8.19 -18.93 10.33
CA LEU A 138 9.39 -19.30 9.60
C LEU A 138 9.10 -19.71 8.15
N CYS A 139 10.06 -19.43 7.28
CA CYS A 139 10.03 -19.74 5.86
C CYS A 139 9.92 -21.23 5.62
N ARG A 140 8.94 -21.65 4.81
CA ARG A 140 8.75 -23.06 4.47
C ARG A 140 9.87 -23.68 3.63
N CYS A 141 10.72 -22.86 3.03
CA CYS A 141 11.88 -23.32 2.26
C CYS A 141 13.12 -23.50 3.16
N CYS A 142 13.56 -22.44 3.86
CA CYS A 142 14.80 -22.51 4.66
C CYS A 142 14.58 -22.85 6.14
N GLN A 143 13.38 -22.63 6.68
CA GLN A 143 13.03 -22.83 8.10
C GLN A 143 13.88 -22.04 9.11
N VAL A 144 14.60 -21.01 8.65
CA VAL A 144 15.50 -20.18 9.47
C VAL A 144 14.92 -18.80 9.72
N ASP A 145 14.59 -18.07 8.65
CA ASP A 145 14.08 -16.70 8.75
C ASP A 145 12.56 -16.64 8.62
N VAL A 146 11.97 -15.51 8.98
CA VAL A 146 10.54 -15.24 8.79
C VAL A 146 10.18 -15.24 7.31
N GLU A 147 9.05 -15.88 6.96
CA GLU A 147 8.50 -15.91 5.61
C GLU A 147 7.75 -14.61 5.26
N ASP A 148 8.50 -13.53 5.11
CA ASP A 148 7.99 -12.24 4.64
C ASP A 148 8.30 -11.99 3.16
N GLU A 149 7.77 -10.89 2.62
CA GLU A 149 7.92 -10.52 1.22
C GLU A 149 9.39 -10.30 0.82
N ALA A 150 10.19 -9.70 1.70
CA ALA A 150 11.60 -9.40 1.42
C ALA A 150 12.45 -10.67 1.44
N HIS A 151 12.29 -11.50 2.46
CA HIS A 151 12.97 -12.79 2.56
C HIS A 151 12.69 -13.66 1.34
N VAL A 152 11.41 -13.86 1.01
CA VAL A 152 10.99 -14.74 -0.08
C VAL A 152 11.46 -14.25 -1.44
N LEU A 153 11.45 -12.94 -1.69
CA LEU A 153 11.85 -12.38 -2.98
C LEU A 153 13.36 -12.20 -3.12
N LEU A 154 14.11 -11.95 -2.05
CA LEU A 154 15.48 -11.44 -2.16
C LEU A 154 16.53 -12.30 -1.46
N TYR A 155 16.18 -12.97 -0.35
CA TYR A 155 17.18 -13.56 0.55
C TYR A 155 17.12 -15.08 0.66
N CYS A 156 15.96 -15.69 0.47
CA CYS A 156 15.79 -17.12 0.70
C CYS A 156 16.69 -17.97 -0.23
N THR A 157 17.52 -18.81 0.38
CA THR A 157 18.41 -19.79 -0.26
C THR A 157 17.94 -21.24 -0.03
N GLY A 158 16.82 -21.45 0.67
CA GLY A 158 16.32 -22.78 1.00
C GLY A 158 15.71 -23.56 -0.18
N CYS A 159 15.73 -23.00 -1.39
CA CYS A 159 15.19 -23.65 -2.59
C CYS A 159 15.93 -23.15 -3.84
N ASN A 160 16.53 -24.09 -4.59
CA ASN A 160 17.33 -23.79 -5.79
C ASN A 160 16.55 -23.00 -6.85
N ASP A 161 15.25 -23.26 -7.00
CA ASP A 161 14.39 -22.55 -7.94
C ASP A 161 14.30 -21.04 -7.62
N LEU A 162 14.37 -20.66 -6.34
CA LEU A 162 14.34 -19.25 -5.93
C LEU A 162 15.63 -18.54 -6.32
N GLU A 163 16.79 -19.18 -6.16
CA GLU A 163 18.08 -18.62 -6.53
C GLU A 163 18.17 -18.41 -8.05
N ALA A 164 17.79 -19.42 -8.83
CA ALA A 164 17.76 -19.34 -10.28
C ALA A 164 16.82 -18.23 -10.79
N LEU A 165 15.63 -18.09 -10.17
CA LEU A 165 14.70 -17.01 -10.52
C LEU A 165 15.25 -15.62 -10.15
N ARG A 166 15.90 -15.48 -8.98
CA ARG A 166 16.54 -14.21 -8.56
C ARG A 166 17.67 -13.83 -9.51
N GLU A 167 18.57 -14.77 -9.82
CA GLU A 167 19.67 -14.53 -10.74
C GLU A 167 19.15 -14.12 -12.13
N GLN A 168 18.17 -14.86 -12.67
CA GLN A 168 17.56 -14.54 -13.96
C GLN A 168 16.92 -13.14 -13.94
N PHE A 169 16.20 -12.81 -12.87
CA PHE A 169 15.54 -11.53 -12.70
C PHE A 169 16.56 -10.39 -12.63
N PHE A 170 17.53 -10.44 -11.71
CA PHE A 170 18.50 -9.36 -11.53
C PHE A 170 19.41 -9.20 -12.74
N ARG A 171 19.85 -10.30 -13.38
CA ARG A 171 20.60 -10.23 -14.64
C ARG A 171 19.81 -9.52 -15.73
N LYS A 172 18.49 -9.71 -15.80
CA LYS A 172 17.64 -8.98 -16.75
C LYS A 172 17.52 -7.51 -16.34
N VAL A 173 17.21 -7.22 -15.09
CA VAL A 173 17.04 -5.85 -14.58
C VAL A 173 18.31 -5.03 -14.79
N PHE A 174 19.49 -5.53 -14.45
CA PHE A 174 20.75 -4.80 -14.65
C PHE A 174 21.09 -4.54 -16.12
N ARG A 175 20.45 -5.22 -17.07
CA ARG A 175 20.61 -4.96 -18.51
C ARG A 175 19.66 -3.89 -19.05
N ILE A 176 18.49 -3.70 -18.43
CA ILE A 176 17.43 -2.83 -18.96
C ILE A 176 17.19 -1.59 -18.08
N ALA A 177 17.55 -1.66 -16.80
CA ALA A 177 17.26 -0.60 -15.85
C ALA A 177 18.17 0.62 -16.08
N PRO A 178 17.65 1.85 -15.91
CA PRO A 178 18.46 3.06 -15.89
C PRO A 178 19.53 3.01 -14.78
N LEU A 179 20.70 3.61 -15.04
CA LEU A 179 21.81 3.65 -14.08
C LEU A 179 21.42 4.25 -12.71
N ALA A 180 20.51 5.24 -12.71
CA ALA A 180 20.01 5.84 -11.47
C ALA A 180 19.22 4.83 -10.61
N LEU A 181 18.42 3.96 -11.25
CA LEU A 181 17.70 2.89 -10.54
C LEU A 181 18.69 1.85 -10.01
N ILE A 182 19.67 1.44 -10.82
CA ILE A 182 20.72 0.50 -10.38
C ILE A 182 21.47 1.03 -9.16
N SER A 183 21.87 2.30 -9.19
CA SER A 183 22.57 2.95 -8.07
C SER A 183 21.68 2.97 -6.81
N SER A 184 20.39 3.28 -6.97
CA SER A 184 19.42 3.27 -5.86
C SER A 184 19.22 1.87 -5.28
N LEU A 185 19.17 0.84 -6.13
CA LEU A 185 19.06 -0.55 -5.69
C LEU A 185 20.30 -1.01 -4.90
N GLN A 186 21.50 -0.57 -5.32
CA GLN A 186 22.75 -0.88 -4.62
C GLN A 186 22.88 -0.16 -3.28
N SER A 187 22.32 1.04 -3.16
CA SER A 187 22.32 1.81 -1.91
C SER A 187 21.16 1.51 -0.97
N ALA A 188 20.22 0.64 -1.36
CA ALA A 188 19.04 0.34 -0.57
C ALA A 188 19.42 -0.29 0.78
N SER A 189 18.85 0.24 1.85
CA SER A 189 19.12 -0.15 3.24
C SER A 189 18.43 -1.46 3.65
N SER A 190 17.41 -1.88 2.90
CA SER A 190 16.60 -3.07 3.21
C SER A 190 15.95 -3.67 1.97
N GLY A 191 15.53 -4.94 2.07
CA GLY A 191 14.81 -5.61 1.00
C GLY A 191 13.44 -5.01 0.70
N VAL A 192 12.79 -4.42 1.71
CA VAL A 192 11.55 -3.66 1.53
C VAL A 192 11.79 -2.44 0.65
N GLU A 193 12.89 -1.72 0.86
CA GLU A 193 13.27 -0.58 0.02
C GLU A 193 13.58 -1.01 -1.42
N VAL A 194 14.32 -2.11 -1.62
CA VAL A 194 14.55 -2.70 -2.94
C VAL A 194 13.23 -2.99 -3.66
N ILE A 195 12.28 -3.62 -2.97
CA ILE A 195 10.95 -3.92 -3.54
C ILE A 195 10.23 -2.63 -3.92
N ARG A 196 10.20 -1.62 -3.05
CA ARG A 196 9.56 -0.33 -3.34
C ARG A 196 10.16 0.35 -4.57
N LEU A 197 11.49 0.40 -4.68
CA LEU A 197 12.19 0.98 -5.84
C LEU A 197 11.78 0.29 -7.15
N LEU A 198 11.60 -1.04 -7.14
CA LEU A 198 11.17 -1.81 -8.31
C LEU A 198 9.70 -1.57 -8.70
N ILE A 199 8.85 -1.16 -7.74
CA ILE A 199 7.42 -0.89 -7.96
C ILE A 199 7.16 0.55 -8.36
N GLU A 200 7.88 1.49 -7.74
CA GLU A 200 7.70 2.93 -7.92
C GLU A 200 8.49 3.48 -9.11
N GLY A 201 9.41 2.69 -9.67
CA GLY A 201 10.13 3.05 -10.88
C GLY A 201 9.20 3.35 -12.06
N ASN A 202 9.57 4.34 -12.87
CA ASN A 202 8.83 4.73 -14.07
C ASN A 202 9.12 3.81 -15.29
N ASP A 203 9.95 2.79 -15.11
CA ASP A 203 10.34 1.88 -16.18
C ASP A 203 9.37 0.70 -16.29
N ALA A 204 8.58 0.69 -17.36
CA ALA A 204 7.56 -0.32 -17.60
C ALA A 204 8.16 -1.73 -17.80
N ASP A 205 9.35 -1.85 -18.39
CA ASP A 205 9.98 -3.14 -18.67
C ASP A 205 10.56 -3.77 -17.42
N VAL A 206 11.16 -2.96 -16.55
CA VAL A 206 11.59 -3.37 -15.20
C VAL A 206 10.38 -3.82 -14.39
N LEU A 207 9.32 -3.01 -14.36
CA LEU A 207 8.10 -3.32 -13.61
C LEU A 207 7.42 -4.61 -14.11
N CYS A 208 7.32 -4.80 -15.43
CA CYS A 208 6.79 -6.03 -16.01
C CYS A 208 7.66 -7.25 -15.67
N SER A 209 8.99 -7.08 -15.66
CA SER A 209 9.93 -8.13 -15.28
C SER A 209 9.80 -8.47 -13.80
N PHE A 210 9.63 -7.48 -12.93
CA PHE A 210 9.40 -7.67 -11.50
C PHE A 210 8.06 -8.35 -11.22
N ALA A 211 6.99 -7.93 -11.89
CA ALA A 211 5.67 -8.57 -11.74
C ALA A 211 5.69 -10.06 -12.16
N LYS A 212 6.42 -10.39 -13.22
CA LYS A 212 6.65 -11.78 -13.63
C LYS A 212 7.43 -12.56 -12.58
N PHE A 213 8.50 -11.97 -12.05
CA PHE A 213 9.32 -12.57 -11.00
C PHE A 213 8.48 -12.88 -9.74
N VAL A 214 7.74 -11.89 -9.23
CA VAL A 214 6.81 -12.05 -8.09
C VAL A 214 5.80 -13.17 -8.34
N PHE A 215 5.22 -13.23 -9.55
CA PHE A 215 4.28 -14.31 -9.90
C PHE A 215 4.90 -15.70 -9.79
N HIS A 216 6.11 -15.90 -10.32
CA HIS A 216 6.77 -17.21 -10.25
C HIS A 216 7.13 -17.61 -8.83
N ILE A 217 7.68 -16.67 -8.04
CA ILE A 217 8.03 -16.91 -6.64
C ILE A 217 6.78 -17.27 -5.83
N LEU A 218 5.70 -16.48 -5.91
CA LEU A 218 4.47 -16.77 -5.18
C LEU A 218 3.83 -18.10 -5.60
N ARG A 219 4.00 -18.54 -6.85
CA ARG A 219 3.54 -19.86 -7.30
C ARG A 219 4.31 -21.02 -6.67
N ILE A 220 5.60 -20.85 -6.38
CA ILE A 220 6.39 -21.85 -5.64
C ILE A 220 5.81 -21.98 -4.23
N PHE A 221 5.67 -20.86 -3.52
CA PHE A 221 5.15 -20.86 -2.14
C PHE A 221 3.71 -21.34 -2.03
N GLN A 222 2.86 -21.11 -3.05
CA GLN A 222 1.49 -21.64 -3.08
C GLN A 222 1.44 -23.18 -3.13
N ARG A 223 2.48 -23.85 -3.63
CA ARG A 223 2.53 -25.31 -3.76
C ARG A 223 3.12 -26.00 -2.54
N LEU A 224 3.90 -25.27 -1.75
CA LEU A 224 4.55 -25.80 -0.57
C LEU A 224 3.64 -25.64 0.66
N PRO A 225 3.54 -26.65 1.54
CA PRO A 225 2.80 -26.49 2.79
C PRO A 225 3.45 -25.40 3.66
N VAL A 226 2.62 -24.65 4.39
CA VAL A 226 3.14 -23.66 5.36
C VAL A 226 3.87 -24.40 6.47
N PHE A 227 5.11 -24.02 6.73
CA PHE A 227 5.87 -24.59 7.84
C PHE A 227 5.32 -24.09 9.18
N ARG A 228 5.21 -25.00 10.14
CA ARG A 228 4.85 -24.71 11.52
C ARG A 228 5.75 -25.54 12.40
N THR A 229 6.40 -24.90 13.37
CA THR A 229 6.98 -25.62 14.50
C THR A 229 5.84 -26.30 15.26
N GLU A 230 6.02 -27.58 15.58
CA GLU A 230 5.11 -28.27 16.48
C GLU A 230 5.16 -27.55 17.84
N ILE A 231 4.00 -27.14 18.33
CA ILE A 231 3.79 -26.54 19.66
C ILE A 231 3.23 -27.63 20.56
#